data_AF-A0A945DW46-F1
#
_entry.id   AF-A0A945DW46-F1
#
_cell.length_a   1.000
_cell.length_b   1.000
_cell.length_c   1.000
_cell.angle_alpha   90.00
_cell.angle_beta   90.00
_cell.angle_gamma   90.00
#
_symmetry.space_group_name_H-M   'P 1'
#
loop_
_entity.id
_entity.type
_entity.pdbx_description
1 polymer ?
#
loop_
_entity_poly.entity_id
_entity_poly.type
_entity_poly.pdbx_seq_one_letter_code
_entity_poly.pdbx_strand_id
1 'polypeptide(L)'
;MRLMFAAMKPLMFARGLFALGLGLGLAKGTATAAKGAKVVKAFGYENCIELINKTTRVVLAPGGGRVLSYEVNGLNALYLSESDSQGKGGSSAGRFDIGPERVLPRHDLLWSGPYTGEVTGNRSAKFTSGKDEASGFQIV
;
A
#
# COMPACT_ATOMS: atom_id res chain seq x y z
N MET A 1 37.87 -36.05 33.66
CA MET A 1 37.28 -37.40 33.81
C MET A 1 36.72 -37.82 32.45
N ARG A 2 37.30 -38.85 31.85
CA ARG A 2 37.06 -39.34 30.48
C ARG A 2 36.72 -40.82 30.59
N LEU A 3 35.57 -41.28 30.10
CA LEU A 3 35.22 -42.69 29.82
C LEU A 3 33.72 -42.68 29.41
N MET A 4 33.18 -43.45 28.47
CA MET A 4 33.60 -44.19 27.28
C MET A 4 32.27 -44.63 26.61
N PHE A 5 32.33 -44.89 25.31
CA PHE A 5 31.24 -45.39 24.46
C PHE A 5 30.59 -46.70 24.96
N ALA A 6 29.30 -46.86 24.68
CA ALA A 6 28.71 -48.16 24.37
C ALA A 6 27.77 -48.03 23.17
N ALA A 7 28.06 -48.81 22.14
CA ALA A 7 27.31 -48.92 20.89
C ALA A 7 26.31 -50.08 20.97
N MET A 8 25.17 -49.94 20.31
CA MET A 8 24.36 -51.08 19.85
C MET A 8 24.00 -50.85 18.37
N LYS A 9 24.37 -51.82 17.54
CA LYS A 9 24.08 -51.91 16.09
C LYS A 9 22.85 -52.82 15.85
N PRO A 10 22.52 -53.20 14.61
CA PRO A 10 21.53 -52.57 13.74
C PRO A 10 20.32 -53.52 13.51
N LEU A 11 19.24 -53.02 12.92
CA LEU A 11 18.36 -53.92 12.15
C LEU A 11 17.80 -53.21 10.92
N MET A 12 18.18 -53.76 9.76
CA MET A 12 17.72 -53.40 8.43
C MET A 12 16.36 -54.05 8.13
N PHE A 13 15.78 -53.68 6.97
CA PHE A 13 14.48 -54.03 6.36
C PHE A 13 13.40 -52.99 6.66
N ALA A 14 12.75 -52.35 5.68
CA ALA A 14 12.38 -52.85 4.36
C ALA A 14 12.34 -51.75 3.28
N ARG A 15 12.52 -52.24 2.05
CA ARG A 15 12.29 -51.53 0.78
C ARG A 15 10.85 -51.02 0.70
N GLY A 16 10.68 -49.80 0.23
CA GLY A 16 9.37 -49.22 -0.10
C GLY A 16 9.55 -47.93 -0.89
N LEU A 17 9.72 -48.06 -2.20
CA LEU A 17 9.72 -46.97 -3.16
C LEU A 17 8.29 -46.41 -3.23
N PHE A 18 8.07 -45.16 -2.80
CA PHE A 18 6.86 -44.43 -3.17
C PHE A 18 7.24 -43.00 -3.53
N ALA A 19 7.59 -42.84 -4.80
CA ALA A 19 7.63 -41.54 -5.44
C ALA A 19 6.18 -41.06 -5.59
N LEU A 20 5.78 -40.09 -4.78
CA LEU A 20 4.61 -39.26 -5.07
C LEU A 20 5.10 -37.83 -5.22
N GLY A 21 5.51 -37.51 -6.44
CA GLY A 21 5.78 -36.14 -6.85
C GLY A 21 4.50 -35.33 -6.78
N LEU A 22 4.28 -34.64 -5.66
CA LEU A 22 3.30 -33.56 -5.60
C LEU A 22 3.99 -32.31 -6.15
N GLY A 23 4.03 -32.20 -7.47
CA GLY A 23 4.35 -30.95 -8.13
C GLY A 23 3.26 -29.95 -7.78
N LEU A 24 3.43 -29.19 -6.70
CA LEU A 24 2.72 -27.93 -6.52
C LEU A 24 3.17 -27.03 -7.65
N GLY A 25 2.38 -26.98 -8.72
CA GLY A 25 2.46 -25.91 -9.69
C GLY A 25 2.22 -24.61 -8.96
N LEU A 26 3.30 -23.89 -8.64
CA LEU A 26 3.25 -22.47 -8.40
C LEU A 26 2.74 -21.86 -9.71
N ALA A 27 1.43 -21.65 -9.79
CA ALA A 27 0.86 -20.73 -10.76
C ALA A 27 1.55 -19.39 -10.49
N LYS A 28 2.56 -19.08 -11.30
CA LYS A 28 3.08 -17.72 -11.42
C LYS A 28 1.92 -16.92 -11.98
N GLY A 29 1.07 -16.41 -11.09
CA GLY A 29 0.19 -15.31 -11.42
C GLY A 29 1.11 -14.22 -11.96
N THR A 30 1.14 -14.08 -13.28
CA THR A 30 1.78 -12.94 -13.92
C THR A 30 0.93 -11.75 -13.53
N ALA A 31 1.21 -11.17 -12.36
CA ALA A 31 0.78 -9.84 -12.05
C ALA A 31 1.38 -8.96 -13.15
N THR A 32 0.56 -8.62 -14.15
CA THR A 32 0.94 -7.63 -15.14
C THR A 32 1.28 -6.37 -14.36
N ALA A 33 2.57 -6.04 -14.29
CA ALA A 33 3.01 -4.82 -13.62
C ALA A 33 2.25 -3.66 -14.26
N ALA A 34 1.42 -2.98 -13.47
CA ALA A 34 0.59 -1.91 -13.94
C ALA A 34 1.48 -0.80 -14.50
N LYS A 35 1.42 -0.56 -15.82
CA LYS A 35 2.28 0.41 -16.47
C LYS A 35 2.00 1.78 -15.90
N GLY A 36 3.05 2.44 -15.40
CA GLY A 36 2.95 3.79 -14.86
C GLY A 36 2.16 3.88 -13.55
N ALA A 37 2.05 2.78 -12.79
CA ALA A 37 1.51 2.80 -11.44
C ALA A 37 2.38 1.91 -10.53
N LYS A 38 2.78 2.43 -9.36
CA LYS A 38 3.56 1.67 -8.38
C LYS A 38 3.39 2.21 -6.97
N VAL A 39 3.59 1.34 -5.99
CA VAL A 39 3.69 1.72 -4.58
C VAL A 39 5.08 2.28 -4.30
N VAL A 40 5.16 3.41 -3.59
CA VAL A 40 6.41 4.11 -3.27
C VAL A 40 6.38 4.64 -1.83
N LYS A 41 7.57 4.89 -1.28
CA LYS A 41 7.74 5.76 -0.12
C LYS A 41 7.93 7.19 -0.62
N ALA A 42 7.11 8.13 -0.15
CA ALA A 42 7.18 9.53 -0.57
C ALA A 42 6.59 10.47 0.48
N PHE A 43 7.13 11.69 0.56
CA PHE A 43 6.61 12.77 1.42
C PHE A 43 6.41 12.38 2.90
N GLY A 44 7.28 11.53 3.44
CA GLY A 44 7.19 11.04 4.82
C GLY A 44 6.19 9.90 5.05
N TYR A 45 5.49 9.43 4.01
CA TYR A 45 4.55 8.31 4.08
C TYR A 45 5.10 7.05 3.41
N GLU A 46 4.79 5.92 4.04
CA GLU A 46 4.88 4.60 3.39
C GLU A 46 3.61 4.34 2.57
N ASN A 47 3.68 3.38 1.65
CA ASN A 47 2.52 2.91 0.88
C ASN A 47 1.79 4.00 0.08
N CYS A 48 2.50 5.03 -0.37
CA CYS A 48 1.98 5.96 -1.36
C CYS A 48 1.81 5.25 -2.72
N ILE A 49 0.91 5.73 -3.56
CA ILE A 49 0.80 5.29 -4.94
C ILE A 49 1.25 6.40 -5.87
N GLU A 50 2.29 6.12 -6.66
CA GLU A 50 2.74 6.98 -7.75
C GLU A 50 2.08 6.53 -9.06
N LEU A 51 1.41 7.47 -9.73
CA LEU A 51 0.92 7.32 -11.10
C LEU A 51 1.76 8.22 -12.01
N ILE A 52 2.31 7.67 -13.09
CA ILE A 52 3.19 8.41 -14.00
C ILE A 52 2.92 8.09 -15.46
N ASN A 53 2.97 9.12 -16.29
CA ASN A 53 2.99 9.02 -17.75
C ASN A 53 4.09 9.93 -18.33
N LYS A 54 4.05 10.21 -19.64
CA LYS A 54 5.08 11.03 -20.33
C LYS A 54 5.24 12.44 -19.73
N THR A 55 4.15 13.06 -19.29
CA THR A 55 4.12 14.47 -18.89
C THR A 55 3.65 14.67 -17.46
N THR A 56 3.01 13.68 -16.86
CA THR A 56 2.28 13.83 -15.60
C THR A 56 2.75 12.84 -14.57
N ARG A 57 2.93 13.32 -13.34
CA ARG A 57 3.21 12.51 -12.16
C ARG A 57 2.23 12.89 -11.05
N VAL A 58 1.62 11.89 -10.43
CA VAL A 58 0.69 12.05 -9.31
C VAL A 58 1.13 11.16 -8.17
N VAL A 59 1.10 11.67 -6.94
CA VAL A 59 1.38 10.89 -5.73
C VAL A 59 0.21 10.95 -4.78
N LEU A 60 -0.39 9.80 -4.53
CA LEU A 60 -1.48 9.59 -3.58
C LEU A 60 -0.91 9.07 -2.26
N ALA A 61 -1.29 9.67 -1.13
CA ALA A 61 -0.76 9.33 0.19
C ALA A 61 -1.85 8.85 1.15
N PRO A 62 -1.64 7.74 1.88
CA PRO A 62 -2.68 7.07 2.66
C PRO A 62 -3.20 7.89 3.86
N GLY A 63 -2.42 8.83 4.39
CA GLY A 63 -2.89 9.70 5.47
C GLY A 63 -3.87 10.74 4.95
N GLY A 64 -5.16 10.61 5.28
CA GLY A 64 -6.23 11.52 4.86
C GLY A 64 -6.59 11.45 3.38
N GLY A 65 -6.19 10.38 2.67
CA GLY A 65 -6.53 10.15 1.27
C GLY A 65 -6.09 11.26 0.33
N ARG A 66 -4.84 11.74 0.49
CA ARG A 66 -4.40 13.00 -0.12
C ARG A 66 -3.73 12.82 -1.46
N VAL A 67 -3.80 13.87 -2.29
CA VAL A 67 -2.95 14.06 -3.46
C VAL A 67 -1.83 15.01 -3.06
N LEU A 68 -0.61 14.52 -2.87
CA LEU A 68 0.54 15.34 -2.41
C LEU A 68 1.32 15.97 -3.55
N SER A 69 1.20 15.40 -4.75
CA SER A 69 1.78 15.94 -5.97
C SER A 69 0.83 15.69 -7.13
N TYR A 70 0.61 16.74 -7.92
CA TYR A 70 0.04 16.67 -9.25
C TYR A 70 0.93 17.49 -10.18
N GLU A 71 1.98 16.86 -10.69
CA GLU A 71 2.97 17.48 -11.55
C GLU A 71 2.60 17.36 -13.01
N VAL A 72 2.69 18.47 -13.75
CA VAL A 72 2.60 18.51 -15.21
C VAL A 72 3.90 19.12 -15.74
N ASN A 73 4.63 18.38 -16.57
CA ASN A 73 5.94 18.74 -17.10
C ASN A 73 6.94 19.14 -15.99
N GLY A 74 6.90 18.43 -14.85
CA GLY A 74 7.78 18.67 -13.70
C GLY A 74 7.35 19.83 -12.79
N LEU A 75 6.25 20.52 -13.09
CA LEU A 75 5.70 21.59 -12.26
C LEU A 75 4.50 21.08 -11.46
N ASN A 76 4.58 21.13 -10.13
CA ASN A 76 3.48 20.73 -9.26
C ASN A 76 2.39 21.80 -9.25
N ALA A 77 1.16 21.42 -9.61
CA ALA A 77 -0.01 22.31 -9.60
C ALA A 77 -0.54 22.56 -8.18
N LEU A 78 -0.15 21.73 -7.21
CA LEU A 78 -0.59 21.83 -5.83
C LEU A 78 0.46 22.54 -4.98
N TYR A 79 0.04 23.51 -4.18
CA TYR A 79 0.88 24.04 -3.12
C TYR A 79 1.11 22.96 -2.06
N LEU A 80 2.37 22.60 -1.82
CA LEU A 80 2.78 21.66 -0.79
C LEU A 80 3.68 22.40 0.21
N SER A 81 3.21 22.52 1.45
CA SER A 81 4.00 23.12 2.52
C SER A 81 5.18 22.23 2.90
N GLU A 82 6.21 22.83 3.49
CA GLU A 82 7.39 22.08 3.94
C GLU A 82 7.03 21.00 4.98
N SER A 83 6.16 21.30 5.94
CA SER A 83 5.71 20.32 6.93
C SER A 83 4.97 19.14 6.30
N ASP A 84 4.12 19.39 5.31
CA ASP A 84 3.43 18.33 4.56
C ASP A 84 4.39 17.51 3.69
N SER A 85 5.43 18.11 3.13
CA SER A 85 6.47 17.39 2.38
C SER A 85 7.24 16.37 3.23
N GLN A 86 7.20 16.52 4.55
CA GLN A 86 7.84 15.63 5.52
C GLN A 86 6.84 14.71 6.25
N GLY A 87 5.56 14.72 5.86
CA GLY A 87 4.51 13.93 6.51
C GLY A 87 4.13 14.43 7.91
N LYS A 88 4.45 15.68 8.25
CA LYS A 88 4.21 16.29 9.56
C LYS A 88 3.07 17.32 9.53
N GLY A 89 2.58 17.68 8.35
CA GLY A 89 1.48 18.62 8.15
C GLY A 89 0.12 17.94 7.98
N GLY A 90 -0.85 18.70 7.49
CA GLY A 90 -2.19 18.19 7.19
C GLY A 90 -3.08 19.12 6.38
N SER A 91 -2.60 20.26 5.87
CA SER A 91 -3.50 21.34 5.42
C SER A 91 -3.19 21.87 4.02
N SER A 92 -2.08 21.44 3.40
CA SER A 92 -1.76 21.78 2.02
C SER A 92 -2.01 20.61 1.06
N ALA A 93 -1.77 20.85 -0.22
CA ALA A 93 -2.02 19.94 -1.34
C ALA A 93 -3.52 19.58 -1.53
N GLY A 94 -3.80 18.45 -2.19
CA GLY A 94 -5.16 18.04 -2.56
C GLY A 94 -5.75 17.03 -1.58
N ARG A 95 -7.07 17.09 -1.40
CA ARG A 95 -7.85 16.19 -0.54
C ARG A 95 -9.13 15.75 -1.24
N PHE A 96 -9.53 14.50 -0.97
CA PHE A 96 -10.90 14.06 -1.22
C PHE A 96 -11.66 14.25 0.08
N ASP A 97 -12.60 15.18 0.08
CA ASP A 97 -13.29 15.61 1.29
C ASP A 97 -14.78 15.79 1.03
N ILE A 98 -15.58 15.83 2.10
CA ILE A 98 -17.04 15.93 2.03
C ILE A 98 -17.53 17.26 2.58
N GLY A 99 -18.56 17.81 1.95
CA GLY A 99 -19.19 19.07 2.35
C GLY A 99 -20.72 18.97 2.40
N PRO A 100 -21.41 20.01 2.91
CA PRO A 100 -20.87 21.30 3.34
C PRO A 100 -20.30 21.27 4.77
N GLU A 101 -19.05 21.71 4.92
CA GLU A 101 -18.26 21.58 6.16
C GLU A 101 -18.92 22.19 7.40
N ARG A 102 -19.67 23.30 7.26
CA ARG A 102 -20.28 24.00 8.41
C ARG A 102 -21.39 23.18 9.09
N VAL A 103 -22.02 22.25 8.39
CA VAL A 103 -23.18 21.50 8.89
C VAL A 103 -22.89 20.01 9.05
N LEU A 104 -21.83 19.50 8.43
CA LEU A 104 -21.41 18.13 8.62
C LEU A 104 -20.88 17.92 10.03
N PRO A 105 -21.20 16.79 10.67
CA PRO A 105 -20.48 16.35 11.85
C PRO A 105 -18.98 16.30 11.57
N ARG A 106 -18.18 16.59 12.59
CA ARG A 106 -16.73 16.48 12.50
C ARG A 106 -16.34 15.04 12.14
N HIS A 107 -15.53 14.90 11.09
CA HIS A 107 -15.19 13.62 10.47
C HIS A 107 -13.66 13.45 10.36
N ASP A 108 -12.98 13.49 11.51
CA ASP A 108 -11.51 13.40 11.58
C ASP A 108 -10.97 12.11 10.91
N LEU A 109 -11.76 11.01 10.92
CA LEU A 109 -11.39 9.76 10.26
C LEU A 109 -11.27 9.91 8.73
N LEU A 110 -12.18 10.66 8.10
CA LEU A 110 -12.13 10.93 6.67
C LEU A 110 -11.06 11.98 6.36
N TRP A 111 -10.90 12.98 7.21
CA TRP A 111 -9.99 14.10 7.00
C TRP A 111 -8.50 13.73 7.19
N SER A 112 -8.14 13.01 8.24
CA SER A 112 -6.73 12.71 8.58
C SER A 112 -6.45 11.23 8.83
N GLY A 113 -7.49 10.40 8.90
CA GLY A 113 -7.37 8.97 9.16
C GLY A 113 -6.73 8.16 8.03
N PRO A 114 -6.53 6.86 8.26
CA PRO A 114 -5.87 5.99 7.31
C PRO A 114 -6.78 5.64 6.12
N TYR A 115 -6.21 5.69 4.91
CA TYR A 115 -6.79 5.18 3.69
C TYR A 115 -6.02 3.96 3.21
N THR A 116 -6.73 2.96 2.70
CA THR A 116 -6.14 1.81 2.03
C THR A 116 -6.07 2.08 0.54
N GLY A 117 -4.85 2.13 0.00
CA GLY A 117 -4.61 2.33 -1.42
C GLY A 117 -4.32 1.03 -2.16
N GLU A 118 -4.89 0.88 -3.35
CA GLU A 118 -4.56 -0.20 -4.28
C GLU A 118 -4.34 0.31 -5.70
N VAL A 119 -3.39 -0.31 -6.41
CA VAL A 119 -3.21 -0.11 -7.85
C VAL A 119 -4.22 -0.98 -8.57
N THR A 120 -5.14 -0.35 -9.29
CA THR A 120 -6.26 -1.04 -9.98
C THR A 120 -5.96 -1.33 -11.45
N GLY A 121 -4.88 -0.78 -11.99
CA GLY A 121 -4.46 -1.01 -13.37
C GLY A 121 -3.47 0.03 -13.88
N ASN A 122 -3.27 0.06 -15.20
CA ASN A 122 -2.35 0.99 -15.84
C ASN A 122 -2.71 2.45 -15.50
N ARG A 123 -1.81 3.15 -14.81
CA ARG A 123 -2.01 4.53 -14.34
C ARG A 123 -3.34 4.72 -13.59
N SER A 124 -3.77 3.71 -12.84
CA SER A 124 -5.03 3.71 -12.12
C SER A 124 -4.84 3.21 -10.69
N ALA A 125 -5.51 3.86 -9.75
CA ALA A 125 -5.50 3.51 -8.34
C ALA A 125 -6.86 3.81 -7.71
N LYS A 126 -7.13 3.16 -6.58
CA LYS A 126 -8.31 3.40 -5.74
C LYS A 126 -7.87 3.53 -4.29
N PHE A 127 -8.49 4.44 -3.57
CA PHE A 127 -8.23 4.71 -2.16
C PHE A 127 -9.54 4.60 -1.39
N THR A 128 -9.54 3.85 -0.30
CA THR A 128 -10.74 3.65 0.51
C THR A 128 -10.48 4.08 1.95
N SER A 129 -11.30 4.99 2.46
CA SER A 129 -11.26 5.45 3.85
C SER A 129 -11.84 4.41 4.82
N GLY A 130 -11.66 4.65 6.11
CA GLY A 130 -12.54 4.05 7.12
C GLY A 130 -13.99 4.54 6.99
N LYS A 131 -14.93 3.78 7.56
CA LYS A 131 -16.33 4.22 7.70
C LYS A 131 -16.42 5.16 8.89
N ASP A 132 -16.85 6.40 8.65
CA ASP A 132 -16.97 7.41 9.69
C ASP A 132 -18.38 7.37 10.30
N GLU A 133 -18.46 7.05 11.59
CA GLU A 133 -19.75 6.87 12.28
C GLU A 133 -20.50 8.19 12.46
N ALA A 134 -19.78 9.30 12.67
CA ALA A 134 -20.37 10.60 12.95
C ALA A 134 -21.10 11.15 11.74
N SER A 135 -20.49 11.06 10.56
CA SER A 135 -21.07 11.53 9.30
C SER A 135 -21.82 10.45 8.53
N GLY A 136 -21.57 9.17 8.81
CA GLY A 136 -22.14 8.01 8.11
C GLY A 136 -21.48 7.70 6.76
N PHE A 137 -20.42 8.40 6.38
CA PHE A 137 -19.78 8.28 5.07
C PHE A 137 -18.57 7.33 5.05
N GLN A 138 -18.26 6.89 3.83
CA GLN A 138 -16.99 6.27 3.46
C GLN A 138 -16.59 6.78 2.07
N ILE A 139 -15.35 7.22 1.91
CA ILE A 139 -14.79 7.66 0.62
C ILE A 139 -14.12 6.45 -0.04
N VAL A 140 -14.39 6.23 -1.33
CA VAL A 140 -13.92 5.07 -2.14
C VAL A 140 -13.46 5.55 -3.52
#